data_AF-A0A4Q3XLT4-F1
#
_entry.id   AF-A0A4Q3XLT4-F1
#
_cell.length_a   1.000
_cell.length_b   1.000
_cell.length_c   1.000
_cell.angle_alpha   90.00
_cell.angle_beta   90.00
_cell.angle_gamma   90.00
#
_symmetry.space_group_name_H-M   'P 1'
#
loop_
_entity.id
_entity.type
_entity.pdbx_description
1 polymer ?
#
loop_
_entity_poly.entity_id
_entity_poly.type
_entity_poly.pdbx_seq_one_letter_code
_entity_poly.pdbx_strand_id
1 'polypeptide(L)'
;FESRMIAQIWLPGVGYWPFGAGILFFPISYVIGDVLTEVYGYARARRVIWAGTVAVLFMAFMSWVVVALPPGPNWTNQAAYETIFGQVPRIVLASVCAFWAGEFVNSYVLARMKIWTAGRMLWARTIGSTIAGQGIDSLIFYPLAFWGAAGWTNDLVLKVLITQWVLKVSWEVILTPVTYAVVGFLKRREGVDVYDEGTDFTPFTARV
;
A
#
# COMPACT_ATOMS: atom_id res chain seq x y z
N PHE A 1 8.24 16.97 -22.13
CA PHE A 1 7.06 16.29 -21.54
C PHE A 1 7.44 15.20 -20.53
N GLU A 2 8.73 14.87 -20.34
CA GLU A 2 9.20 13.74 -19.51
C GLU A 2 9.22 13.97 -17.98
N SER A 3 8.91 15.16 -17.48
CA SER A 3 9.09 15.51 -16.06
C SER A 3 7.81 15.55 -15.20
N ARG A 4 6.63 15.23 -15.76
CA ARG A 4 5.32 15.47 -15.09
C ARG A 4 4.58 14.24 -14.56
N MET A 5 5.18 13.05 -14.57
CA MET A 5 4.54 11.84 -14.00
C MET A 5 4.62 11.76 -12.47
N ILE A 6 5.28 12.72 -11.82
CA ILE A 6 5.47 12.76 -10.37
C ILE A 6 4.88 14.06 -9.85
N ALA A 7 4.01 13.98 -8.84
CA ALA A 7 3.44 15.17 -8.23
C ALA A 7 4.54 15.94 -7.50
N GLN A 8 4.45 17.26 -7.52
CA GLN A 8 5.39 18.11 -6.82
C GLN A 8 4.62 19.02 -5.88
N ILE A 9 5.12 19.16 -4.65
CA ILE A 9 4.62 20.14 -3.69
C ILE A 9 5.73 21.12 -3.38
N TRP A 10 5.38 22.39 -3.24
CA TRP A 10 6.34 23.41 -2.81
C TRP A 10 6.46 23.36 -1.28
N LEU A 11 7.68 23.12 -0.79
CA LEU A 11 7.99 23.09 0.62
C LEU A 11 8.81 24.34 1.00
N PRO A 12 8.43 25.10 2.05
CA PRO A 12 9.22 26.21 2.54
C PRO A 12 10.65 25.76 2.88
N GLY A 13 11.66 26.43 2.31
CA GLY A 13 13.08 26.15 2.56
C GLY A 13 13.70 24.97 1.80
N VAL A 14 12.90 24.13 1.14
CA VAL A 14 13.38 22.96 0.38
C VAL A 14 13.10 23.09 -1.13
N GLY A 15 12.06 23.83 -1.52
CA GLY A 15 11.66 24.00 -2.92
C GLY A 15 10.66 22.93 -3.37
N TYR A 16 10.61 22.66 -4.69
CA TYR A 16 9.72 21.64 -5.24
C TYR A 16 10.20 20.23 -4.88
N TRP A 17 9.38 19.52 -4.10
CA TRP A 17 9.69 18.17 -3.67
C TRP A 17 8.82 17.13 -4.40
N PRO A 18 9.43 16.12 -5.05
CA PRO A 18 8.68 15.07 -5.74
C PRO A 18 8.05 14.08 -4.76
N PHE A 19 6.79 13.73 -4.99
CA PHE A 19 6.09 12.68 -4.24
C PHE A 19 5.07 11.94 -5.13
N GLY A 20 4.65 10.74 -4.70
CA GLY A 20 3.65 9.97 -5.43
C GLY A 20 2.25 10.42 -5.03
N ALA A 21 1.45 10.93 -5.99
CA ALA A 21 0.11 11.47 -5.72
C ALA A 21 -0.84 10.48 -5.02
N GLY A 22 -0.64 9.17 -5.22
CA GLY A 22 -1.41 8.12 -4.57
C GLY A 22 -1.33 8.14 -3.03
N ILE A 23 -0.29 8.75 -2.46
CA ILE A 23 -0.14 8.86 -1.01
C ILE A 23 -1.22 9.73 -0.36
N LEU A 24 -1.90 10.59 -1.13
CA LEU A 24 -3.00 11.40 -0.64
C LEU A 24 -4.25 10.56 -0.30
N PHE A 25 -4.41 9.41 -0.94
CA PHE A 25 -5.53 8.50 -0.72
C PHE A 25 -5.21 7.40 0.30
N PHE A 26 -3.93 7.16 0.55
CA PHE A 26 -3.44 6.21 1.55
C PHE A 26 -4.11 6.36 2.94
N PRO A 27 -4.31 7.57 3.50
CA PRO A 27 -4.95 7.76 4.80
C PRO A 27 -6.35 7.18 4.87
N ILE A 28 -7.13 7.43 3.82
CA ILE A 28 -8.54 7.08 3.75
C ILE A 28 -8.64 5.56 3.60
N SER A 29 -7.87 4.98 2.68
CA SER A 29 -7.82 3.54 2.47
C SER A 29 -7.35 2.80 3.73
N TYR A 30 -6.36 3.33 4.44
CA TYR A 30 -5.84 2.73 5.66
C TYR A 30 -6.85 2.73 6.80
N VAL A 31 -7.47 3.88 7.09
CA VAL A 31 -8.53 3.99 8.12
C VAL A 31 -9.71 3.06 7.81
N ILE A 32 -10.13 2.97 6.55
CA ILE A 32 -11.19 2.04 6.14
C ILE A 32 -10.75 0.58 6.36
N GLY A 33 -9.51 0.24 6.01
CA GLY A 33 -8.95 -1.09 6.20
C GLY A 33 -8.88 -1.51 7.67
N ASP A 34 -8.41 -0.60 8.53
CA ASP A 34 -8.32 -0.79 9.97
C ASP A 34 -9.72 -1.01 10.59
N VAL A 35 -10.67 -0.13 10.26
CA VAL A 35 -12.06 -0.27 10.74
C VAL A 35 -12.68 -1.57 10.24
N LEU A 36 -12.45 -1.95 8.99
CA LEU A 36 -12.98 -3.19 8.44
C LEU A 36 -12.41 -4.42 9.15
N THR A 37 -11.11 -4.39 9.49
CA THR A 37 -10.44 -5.48 10.19
C THR A 37 -10.91 -5.59 11.64
N GLU A 38 -11.03 -4.46 12.35
CA GLU A 38 -11.47 -4.43 13.75
C GLU A 38 -12.95 -4.82 13.91
N VAL A 39 -13.84 -4.37 13.00
CA VAL A 39 -15.29 -4.62 13.09
C VAL A 39 -15.66 -6.01 12.57
N TYR A 40 -15.06 -6.44 11.46
CA TYR A 40 -15.47 -7.64 10.75
C TYR A 40 -14.53 -8.84 10.93
N GLY A 41 -13.41 -8.65 11.63
CA GLY A 41 -12.40 -9.67 11.93
C GLY A 41 -11.47 -9.98 10.76
N TYR A 42 -10.30 -10.53 11.09
CA TYR A 42 -9.24 -10.82 10.13
C TYR A 42 -9.71 -11.72 8.96
N ALA A 43 -10.56 -12.70 9.24
CA ALA A 43 -11.04 -13.67 8.24
C ALA A 43 -11.88 -13.03 7.12
N ARG A 44 -12.64 -11.96 7.40
CA ARG A 44 -13.43 -11.24 6.38
C ARG A 44 -12.56 -10.19 5.67
N ALA A 45 -11.67 -9.52 6.39
CA ALA A 45 -10.68 -8.62 5.81
C ALA A 45 -9.81 -9.33 4.75
N ARG A 46 -9.36 -10.57 5.02
CA ARG A 46 -8.62 -11.40 4.07
C ARG A 46 -9.37 -11.61 2.75
N ARG A 47 -10.69 -11.83 2.78
CA ARG A 47 -11.50 -11.98 1.56
C ARG A 47 -11.56 -10.69 0.75
N VAL A 48 -11.66 -9.53 1.41
CA VAL A 48 -11.63 -8.22 0.74
C VAL A 48 -10.28 -7.98 0.07
N ILE A 49 -9.17 -8.32 0.75
CA ILE A 49 -7.82 -8.22 0.20
C ILE A 49 -7.67 -9.11 -1.04
N TRP A 50 -8.12 -10.37 -0.99
CA TRP A 50 -8.06 -11.27 -2.14
C TRP A 50 -8.97 -10.82 -3.29
N ALA A 51 -10.18 -10.36 -3.00
CA ALA A 51 -11.08 -9.80 -4.01
C ALA A 51 -10.46 -8.56 -4.69
N GLY A 52 -9.86 -7.65 -3.90
CA GLY A 52 -9.14 -6.49 -4.40
C GLY A 52 -7.93 -6.88 -5.25
N THR A 53 -7.15 -7.87 -4.80
CA THR A 53 -5.99 -8.40 -5.54
C THR A 53 -6.41 -8.96 -6.89
N VAL A 54 -7.45 -9.80 -6.92
CA VAL A 54 -8.00 -10.36 -8.17
C VAL A 54 -8.53 -9.24 -9.08
N ALA A 55 -9.23 -8.25 -8.53
CA ALA A 55 -9.73 -7.12 -9.31
C ALA A 55 -8.60 -6.30 -9.96
N VAL A 56 -7.51 -6.03 -9.22
CA VAL A 56 -6.35 -5.30 -9.74
C VAL A 56 -5.57 -6.12 -10.77
N LEU A 57 -5.44 -7.44 -10.57
CA LEU A 57 -4.85 -8.35 -11.57
C LEU A 57 -5.70 -8.40 -12.85
N PHE A 58 -7.03 -8.46 -12.71
CA PHE A 58 -7.94 -8.43 -13.85
C PHE A 58 -7.85 -7.09 -14.60
N MET A 59 -7.79 -5.97 -13.88
CA MET A 59 -7.55 -4.65 -14.48
C MET A 59 -6.22 -4.61 -15.23
N ALA A 60 -5.15 -5.19 -14.68
CA ALA A 60 -3.86 -5.27 -15.35
C ALA A 60 -3.92 -6.09 -16.64
N PHE A 61 -4.61 -7.22 -16.60
CA PHE A 61 -4.84 -8.06 -17.77
C PHE A 61 -5.64 -7.32 -18.84
N MET A 62 -6.75 -6.67 -18.47
CA MET A 62 -7.55 -5.86 -19.39
C MET A 62 -6.71 -4.73 -20.01
N SER A 63 -5.93 -4.02 -19.20
CA SER A 63 -5.03 -2.97 -19.68
C SER A 63 -4.02 -3.49 -20.70
N TRP A 64 -3.43 -4.66 -20.43
CA TRP A 64 -2.50 -5.31 -21.36
C TRP A 64 -3.17 -5.71 -22.68
N VAL A 65 -4.36 -6.33 -22.61
CA VAL A 65 -5.13 -6.74 -23.80
C VAL A 65 -5.49 -5.52 -24.65
N VAL A 66 -6.00 -4.45 -24.05
CA VAL A 66 -6.45 -3.27 -24.79
C VAL A 66 -5.28 -2.53 -25.44
N VAL A 67 -4.14 -2.44 -24.78
CA VAL A 67 -2.93 -1.83 -25.37
C VAL A 67 -2.37 -2.67 -26.52
N ALA A 68 -2.49 -4.00 -26.46
CA ALA A 68 -2.00 -4.91 -27.51
C ALA A 68 -2.86 -4.92 -28.78
N LEU A 69 -4.09 -4.41 -28.73
CA LEU A 69 -4.99 -4.36 -29.89
C LEU A 69 -4.58 -3.26 -30.87
N PRO A 70 -4.73 -3.47 -32.18
CA PRO A 70 -4.41 -2.46 -33.18
C PRO A 70 -5.34 -1.25 -33.01
N PRO A 71 -4.79 -0.02 -33.05
CA PRO A 71 -5.59 1.19 -32.95
C PRO A 71 -6.54 1.32 -34.15
N GLY A 72 -7.70 1.93 -33.91
CA GLY A 72 -8.62 2.26 -34.98
C GLY A 72 -8.01 3.26 -35.97
N PRO A 73 -8.45 3.27 -37.25
CA PRO A 73 -7.83 4.08 -38.32
C PRO A 73 -7.76 5.58 -38.02
N ASN A 74 -8.67 6.09 -37.19
CA ASN A 74 -8.79 7.52 -36.85
C ASN A 74 -8.24 7.85 -35.45
N TRP A 75 -7.60 6.90 -34.77
CA TRP A 75 -7.09 7.10 -33.41
C TRP A 75 -5.67 7.70 -33.43
N THR A 76 -5.54 8.93 -32.94
CA THR A 76 -4.28 9.69 -32.98
C THR A 76 -3.51 9.66 -31.66
N ASN A 77 -4.15 9.24 -30.57
CA ASN A 77 -3.58 9.30 -29.20
C ASN A 77 -2.93 7.98 -28.74
N GLN A 78 -2.54 7.10 -29.68
CA GLN A 78 -2.01 5.78 -29.35
C GLN A 78 -0.75 5.86 -28.48
N ALA A 79 0.16 6.78 -28.77
CA ALA A 79 1.39 6.95 -27.99
C ALA A 79 1.13 7.32 -26.52
N ALA A 80 0.13 8.18 -26.26
CA ALA A 80 -0.27 8.52 -24.89
C ALA A 80 -0.94 7.33 -24.20
N TYR A 81 -1.74 6.56 -24.95
CA TYR A 81 -2.41 5.37 -24.46
C TYR A 81 -1.41 4.29 -24.01
N GLU A 82 -0.42 3.97 -24.84
CA GLU A 82 0.66 3.03 -24.54
C GLU A 82 1.52 3.49 -23.36
N THR A 83 1.80 4.81 -23.28
CA THR A 83 2.58 5.38 -22.18
C THR A 83 1.90 5.21 -20.82
N ILE A 84 0.57 5.38 -20.76
CA ILE A 84 -0.20 5.30 -19.51
C ILE A 84 -0.53 3.84 -19.18
N PHE A 85 -1.16 3.11 -20.10
CA PHE A 85 -1.70 1.77 -19.86
C PHE A 85 -0.65 0.67 -20.03
N GLY A 86 0.43 0.90 -20.79
CA GLY A 86 1.52 -0.06 -20.96
C GLY A 86 2.33 -0.29 -19.67
N GLN A 87 2.34 0.67 -18.74
CA GLN A 87 3.00 0.53 -17.44
C GLN A 87 2.13 -0.21 -16.41
N VAL A 88 0.81 -0.33 -16.63
CA VAL A 88 -0.12 -0.92 -15.64
C VAL A 88 0.25 -2.35 -15.26
N PRO A 89 0.55 -3.28 -16.20
CA PRO A 89 0.93 -4.64 -15.82
C PRO A 89 2.17 -4.69 -14.94
N ARG A 90 3.17 -3.87 -15.27
CA ARG A 90 4.42 -3.76 -14.51
C ARG A 90 4.16 -3.23 -13.09
N ILE A 91 3.38 -2.16 -12.96
CA ILE A 91 3.05 -1.55 -11.67
C ILE A 91 2.24 -2.54 -10.81
N VAL A 92 1.27 -3.23 -11.40
CA VAL A 92 0.44 -4.19 -10.66
C VAL A 92 1.28 -5.38 -10.17
N LEU A 93 2.15 -5.94 -11.02
CA LEU A 93 3.06 -7.01 -10.59
C LEU A 93 4.01 -6.53 -9.48
N ALA A 94 4.57 -5.33 -9.61
CA ALA A 94 5.40 -4.72 -8.57
C ALA A 94 4.62 -4.57 -7.25
N SER A 95 3.37 -4.09 -7.29
CA SER A 95 2.49 -3.95 -6.12
C SER A 95 2.22 -5.29 -5.45
N VAL A 96 1.90 -6.35 -6.20
CA VAL A 96 1.61 -7.67 -5.62
C VAL A 96 2.85 -8.26 -4.94
N CYS A 97 4.02 -8.19 -5.60
CA CYS A 97 5.27 -8.68 -5.02
C CYS A 97 5.66 -7.90 -3.76
N ALA A 98 5.57 -6.58 -3.81
CA ALA A 98 5.88 -5.69 -2.69
C ALA A 98 4.92 -5.90 -1.52
N PHE A 99 3.63 -5.98 -1.80
CA PHE A 99 2.59 -6.22 -0.80
C PHE A 99 2.83 -7.54 -0.06
N TRP A 100 3.09 -8.64 -0.77
CA TRP A 100 3.36 -9.92 -0.12
C TRP A 100 4.60 -9.87 0.77
N ALA A 101 5.72 -9.38 0.24
CA ALA A 101 6.95 -9.30 1.01
C ALA A 101 6.84 -8.36 2.21
N GLY A 102 6.21 -7.19 2.03
CA GLY A 102 5.96 -6.21 3.09
C GLY A 102 5.04 -6.78 4.17
N GLU A 103 3.98 -7.49 3.80
CA GLU A 103 3.02 -8.06 4.73
C GLU A 103 3.60 -9.20 5.57
N PHE A 104 4.44 -10.05 4.96
CA PHE A 104 5.17 -11.09 5.68
C PHE A 104 6.11 -10.49 6.73
N VAL A 105 6.86 -9.44 6.35
CA VAL A 105 7.78 -8.77 7.27
C VAL A 105 7.03 -8.03 8.37
N ASN A 106 5.95 -7.33 8.02
CA ASN A 106 5.08 -6.64 8.98
C ASN A 106 4.55 -7.62 10.04
N SER A 107 3.91 -8.72 9.60
CA SER A 107 3.34 -9.74 10.48
C SER A 107 4.41 -10.41 11.36
N TYR A 108 5.58 -10.72 10.79
CA TYR A 108 6.69 -11.30 11.53
C TYR A 108 7.22 -10.38 12.62
N VAL A 109 7.47 -9.11 12.29
CA VAL A 109 7.98 -8.11 13.25
C VAL A 109 6.97 -7.87 14.36
N LEU A 110 5.68 -7.75 14.03
CA LEU A 110 4.60 -7.61 15.00
C LEU A 110 4.57 -8.78 15.99
N ALA A 111 4.63 -10.01 15.49
CA ALA A 111 4.65 -11.22 16.31
C ALA A 111 5.87 -11.28 17.23
N ARG A 112 7.08 -10.99 16.71
CA ARG A 112 8.33 -10.97 17.50
C ARG A 112 8.31 -9.89 18.57
N MET A 113 7.86 -8.68 18.24
CA MET A 113 7.79 -7.58 19.20
C MET A 113 6.73 -7.81 20.27
N LYS A 114 5.64 -8.55 20.00
CA LYS A 114 4.65 -8.98 21.02
C LYS A 114 5.30 -9.84 22.10
N ILE A 115 6.19 -10.75 21.71
CA ILE A 115 6.95 -11.59 22.66
C ILE A 115 7.91 -10.71 23.47
N TRP A 116 8.68 -9.83 22.81
CA TRP A 116 9.67 -8.98 23.49
C TRP A 116 9.05 -7.96 24.46
N THR A 117 7.87 -7.45 24.15
CA THR A 117 7.20 -6.43 24.97
C THR A 117 6.24 -7.02 26.00
N ALA A 118 6.18 -8.35 26.13
CA ALA A 118 5.21 -9.07 26.98
C ALA A 118 3.76 -8.56 26.79
N GLY A 119 3.42 -8.16 25.56
CA GLY A 119 2.12 -7.61 25.21
C GLY A 119 1.82 -6.17 25.67
N ARG A 120 2.73 -5.48 26.38
CA ARG A 120 2.44 -4.19 27.04
C ARG A 120 2.51 -2.97 26.13
N MET A 121 3.37 -2.97 25.10
CA MET A 121 3.61 -1.80 24.26
C MET A 121 2.99 -1.97 22.87
N LEU A 122 1.67 -1.74 22.76
CA LEU A 122 0.95 -1.85 21.47
C LEU A 122 1.46 -0.85 20.44
N TRP A 123 1.66 0.41 20.83
CA TRP A 123 2.16 1.48 19.94
C TRP A 123 3.54 1.16 19.33
N ALA A 124 4.45 0.58 20.11
CA ALA A 124 5.79 0.25 19.63
C ALA A 124 5.74 -0.87 18.59
N ARG A 125 4.79 -1.80 18.74
CA ARG A 125 4.58 -2.91 17.81
C ARG A 125 3.99 -2.43 16.50
N THR A 126 2.95 -1.59 16.53
CA THR A 126 2.30 -1.09 15.32
C THR A 126 3.23 -0.21 14.51
N ILE A 127 3.90 0.76 15.15
CA ILE A 127 4.84 1.64 14.45
C ILE A 127 6.07 0.85 13.98
N GLY A 128 6.62 -0.04 14.84
CA GLY A 128 7.80 -0.84 14.49
C GLY A 128 7.55 -1.81 13.34
N SER A 129 6.40 -2.48 13.31
CA SER A 129 6.04 -3.39 12.22
C SER A 129 5.74 -2.62 10.92
N THR A 130 5.07 -1.47 11.00
CA THR A 130 4.81 -0.60 9.85
C THR A 130 6.11 -0.07 9.24
N ILE A 131 7.09 0.35 10.07
CA ILE A 131 8.41 0.78 9.59
C ILE A 131 9.09 -0.32 8.77
N ALA A 132 9.11 -1.55 9.30
CA ALA A 132 9.76 -2.67 8.65
C ALA A 132 8.99 -3.15 7.40
N GLY A 133 7.67 -3.33 7.52
CA GLY A 133 6.80 -3.80 6.46
C GLY A 133 6.72 -2.82 5.30
N GLN A 134 6.44 -1.53 5.57
CA GLN A 134 6.43 -0.50 4.52
C GLN A 134 7.82 -0.21 3.97
N GLY A 135 8.88 -0.47 4.75
CA GLY A 135 10.26 -0.39 4.27
C GLY A 135 10.52 -1.42 3.18
N ILE A 136 10.18 -2.68 3.43
CA ILE A 136 10.35 -3.78 2.47
C ILE A 136 9.41 -3.63 1.27
N ASP A 137 8.15 -3.25 1.51
CA ASP A 137 7.20 -2.90 0.43
C ASP A 137 7.79 -1.84 -0.49
N SER A 138 8.27 -0.72 0.05
CA SER A 138 8.81 0.38 -0.75
C SER A 138 10.12 -0.01 -1.45
N LEU A 139 10.98 -0.78 -0.79
CA LEU A 139 12.24 -1.29 -1.37
C LEU A 139 12.02 -2.23 -2.55
N ILE A 140 10.87 -2.91 -2.61
CA ILE A 140 10.53 -3.82 -3.70
C ILE A 140 9.71 -3.07 -4.77
N PHE A 141 8.70 -2.30 -4.35
CA PHE A 141 7.76 -1.63 -5.24
C PHE A 141 8.42 -0.61 -6.15
N TYR A 142 9.14 0.38 -5.61
CA TYR A 142 9.65 1.49 -6.43
C TYR A 142 10.70 1.03 -7.44
N PRO A 143 11.66 0.15 -7.09
CA PRO A 143 12.55 -0.46 -8.07
C PRO A 143 11.83 -1.27 -9.15
N LEU A 144 10.94 -2.19 -8.77
CA LEU A 144 10.23 -3.02 -9.75
C LEU A 144 9.34 -2.20 -10.68
N ALA A 145 8.64 -1.20 -10.15
CA ALA A 145 7.70 -0.38 -10.90
C ALA A 145 8.40 0.62 -11.83
N PHE A 146 9.49 1.25 -11.40
CA PHE A 146 10.02 2.45 -12.08
C PHE A 146 11.46 2.36 -12.56
N TRP A 147 12.25 1.38 -12.13
CA TRP A 147 13.66 1.32 -12.55
C TRP A 147 13.78 1.03 -14.05
N GLY A 148 14.43 1.93 -14.80
CA GLY A 148 14.54 1.80 -16.26
C GLY A 148 13.23 2.08 -17.01
N ALA A 149 12.21 2.62 -16.35
CA ALA A 149 11.06 3.22 -17.02
C ALA A 149 11.45 4.57 -17.65
N ALA A 150 10.84 4.92 -18.78
CA ALA A 150 11.10 6.19 -19.45
C ALA A 150 10.81 7.38 -18.51
N GLY A 151 11.75 8.32 -18.42
CA GLY A 151 11.65 9.49 -17.54
C GLY A 151 12.03 9.26 -16.06
N TRP A 152 12.42 8.04 -15.67
CA TRP A 152 12.83 7.71 -14.30
C TRP A 152 14.34 7.52 -14.17
N THR A 153 15.00 8.40 -13.40
CA THR A 153 16.42 8.25 -13.03
C THR A 153 16.57 7.45 -11.73
N ASN A 154 17.71 6.78 -11.53
CA ASN A 154 17.97 6.00 -10.31
C ASN A 154 17.84 6.87 -9.04
N ASP A 155 18.36 8.10 -9.10
CA ASP A 155 18.24 9.08 -8.00
C ASP A 155 16.78 9.46 -7.73
N LEU A 156 15.96 9.63 -8.78
CA LEU A 156 14.54 9.93 -8.63
C LEU A 156 13.76 8.76 -8.02
N VAL A 157 14.05 7.53 -8.43
CA VAL A 157 13.45 6.33 -7.82
C VAL A 157 13.78 6.24 -6.34
N LEU A 158 15.05 6.45 -5.96
CA LEU A 158 15.47 6.45 -4.56
C LEU A 158 14.83 7.59 -3.75
N LYS A 159 14.77 8.80 -4.30
CA LYS A 159 14.12 9.95 -3.65
C LYS A 159 12.64 9.69 -3.41
N VAL A 160 11.92 9.18 -4.42
CA VAL A 160 10.49 8.87 -4.29
C VAL A 160 10.29 7.72 -3.30
N LEU A 161 11.11 6.68 -3.33
CA LEU A 161 11.07 5.58 -2.38
C LEU A 161 11.19 6.07 -0.93
N ILE A 162 12.25 6.82 -0.62
CA ILE A 162 12.51 7.31 0.74
C ILE A 162 11.40 8.26 1.17
N THR A 163 11.01 9.20 0.30
CA THR A 163 9.94 10.17 0.60
C THR A 163 8.63 9.46 0.92
N GLN A 164 8.24 8.50 0.10
CA GLN A 164 6.98 7.78 0.27
C GLN A 164 7.01 6.89 1.50
N TRP A 165 8.13 6.22 1.78
CA TRP A 165 8.31 5.44 3.00
C TRP A 165 8.19 6.32 4.25
N VAL A 166 8.91 7.45 4.30
CA VAL A 166 8.84 8.40 5.42
C VAL A 166 7.42 8.94 5.60
N LEU A 167 6.74 9.30 4.51
CA LEU A 167 5.37 9.80 4.57
C LEU A 167 4.41 8.74 5.09
N LYS A 168 4.48 7.49 4.60
CA LYS A 168 3.66 6.37 5.09
C LYS A 168 3.86 6.13 6.59
N VAL A 169 5.11 6.09 7.05
CA VAL A 169 5.43 5.91 8.48
C VAL A 169 4.97 7.10 9.31
N SER A 170 5.18 8.32 8.84
CA SER A 170 4.72 9.54 9.53
C SER A 170 3.20 9.54 9.69
N TRP A 171 2.50 9.06 8.67
CA TRP A 171 1.05 8.99 8.70
C TRP A 171 0.52 7.96 9.69
N GLU A 172 1.16 6.79 9.78
CA GLU A 172 0.88 5.80 10.82
C GLU A 172 1.02 6.42 12.21
N VAL A 173 2.13 7.12 12.47
CA VAL A 173 2.38 7.76 13.77
C VAL A 173 1.31 8.81 14.10
N ILE A 174 0.91 9.63 13.12
CA ILE A 174 -0.10 10.68 13.30
C ILE A 174 -1.51 10.09 13.50
N LEU A 175 -1.85 9.03 12.77
CA LEU A 175 -3.17 8.40 12.85
C LEU A 175 -3.30 7.46 14.04
N THR A 176 -2.21 6.93 14.59
CA THR A 176 -2.23 6.01 15.74
C THR A 176 -3.16 6.49 16.87
N PRO A 177 -3.09 7.74 17.39
CA PRO A 177 -4.00 8.24 18.42
C PRO A 177 -5.47 8.28 17.99
N VAL A 178 -5.74 8.60 16.72
CA VAL A 178 -7.09 8.60 16.13
C VAL A 178 -7.63 7.18 16.06
N THR A 179 -6.81 6.21 15.64
CA THR A 179 -7.16 4.80 15.63
C THR A 179 -7.56 4.32 17.02
N TYR A 180 -6.80 4.65 18.07
CA TYR A 180 -7.20 4.34 19.46
C TYR A 180 -8.55 4.97 19.84
N ALA A 181 -8.80 6.21 19.44
CA ALA A 181 -10.05 6.90 19.75
C ALA A 181 -11.26 6.27 19.05
N VAL A 182 -11.11 5.94 17.76
CA VAL A 182 -12.15 5.32 16.92
C VAL A 182 -12.45 3.90 17.40
N VAL A 183 -11.42 3.08 17.63
CA VAL A 183 -11.58 1.71 18.17
C VAL A 183 -12.26 1.76 19.53
N GLY A 184 -11.81 2.63 20.44
CA GLY A 184 -12.43 2.79 21.74
C GLY A 184 -13.89 3.25 21.67
N PHE A 185 -14.24 4.11 20.70
CA PHE A 185 -15.62 4.54 20.47
C PHE A 185 -16.50 3.41 19.94
N LEU A 186 -16.03 2.67 18.93
CA LEU A 186 -16.76 1.53 18.33
C LEU A 186 -16.97 0.41 19.34
N LYS A 187 -15.95 0.01 20.10
CA LYS A 187 -16.08 -1.01 21.16
C LYS A 187 -17.12 -0.62 22.21
N ARG A 188 -17.18 0.66 22.59
CA ARG A 188 -18.19 1.17 23.53
C ARG A 188 -19.60 1.24 22.96
N ARG A 189 -19.75 1.43 21.65
CA ARG A 189 -21.05 1.57 20.98
C ARG A 189 -21.66 0.25 20.52
N GLU A 190 -20.84 -0.66 20.02
CA GLU A 190 -21.32 -1.92 19.46
C GLU A 190 -21.30 -3.06 20.47
N GLY A 191 -20.53 -2.94 21.57
CA GLY A 191 -20.47 -3.98 22.62
C GLY A 191 -19.88 -5.30 22.13
N VAL A 192 -19.26 -5.30 20.95
CA VAL A 192 -18.62 -6.44 20.32
C VAL A 192 -17.11 -6.30 20.54
N ASP A 193 -16.54 -7.19 21.34
CA ASP A 193 -15.10 -7.36 21.49
C ASP A 193 -14.75 -8.73 20.90
N VAL A 194 -14.68 -8.82 19.56
CA VAL A 194 -14.23 -10.05 18.90
C VAL A 194 -12.73 -10.15 19.11
N TYR A 195 -12.33 -10.95 20.08
CA TYR A 195 -10.96 -11.40 20.17
C TYR A 195 -10.75 -12.49 19.11
N ASP A 196 -9.82 -12.28 18.18
CA ASP A 196 -9.33 -13.28 17.21
C ASP A 196 -8.52 -14.38 17.94
N GLU A 197 -9.14 -15.04 18.92
CA GLU A 197 -8.57 -16.19 19.64
C GLU A 197 -8.70 -17.44 18.76
N GLY A 198 -7.59 -17.83 18.14
CA GLY A 198 -7.49 -19.05 17.32
C GLY A 198 -7.37 -18.81 15.81
N THR A 199 -7.32 -17.55 15.36
CA THR A 199 -7.21 -17.24 13.93
C THR A 199 -5.84 -17.60 13.38
N ASP A 200 -5.82 -18.47 12.37
CA ASP A 200 -4.62 -18.77 11.59
C ASP A 200 -4.27 -17.54 10.73
N PHE A 201 -3.22 -16.80 11.13
CA PHE A 201 -2.74 -15.59 10.47
C PHE A 201 -2.11 -15.84 9.08
N THR A 202 -2.07 -17.10 8.61
CA THR A 202 -1.54 -17.42 7.29
C THR A 202 -2.39 -16.79 6.16
N PRO A 203 -1.81 -15.95 5.28
CA PRO A 203 -2.57 -15.25 4.23
C PRO A 203 -3.19 -16.19 3.18
N PHE A 204 -2.82 -17.47 3.20
CA PHE A 204 -3.17 -18.48 2.22
C PHE A 204 -4.38 -19.36 2.59
N THR A 205 -4.84 -19.32 3.85
CA THR A 205 -5.88 -20.24 4.31
C THR A 205 -7.23 -19.53 4.26
N ALA A 206 -8.17 -20.01 3.45
CA ALA A 206 -9.49 -19.40 3.28
C ALA A 206 -10.56 -19.96 4.25
N ARG A 207 -10.17 -20.77 5.24
CA ARG A 207 -11.10 -21.39 6.18
C ARG A 207 -11.42 -20.48 7.35
N VAL A 208 -12.72 -20.36 7.62
CA VAL A 208 -13.33 -19.79 8.83
C VAL A 208 -13.37 -20.88 9.89
#